data_AF-A0A973MLK4-F1
#
_entry.id   AF-A0A973MLK4-F1
#
_cell.length_a   1.000
_cell.length_b   1.000
_cell.length_c   1.000
_cell.angle_alpha   90.00
_cell.angle_beta   90.00
_cell.angle_gamma   90.00
#
_symmetry.space_group_name_H-M   'P 1'
#
loop_
_entity.id
_entity.type
_entity.pdbx_description
1 polymer ?
#
loop_
_entity_poly.entity_id
_entity_poly.type
_entity_poly.pdbx_seq_one_letter_code
_entity_poly.pdbx_strand_id
1 'polypeptide(L)'
;MDSPTPLLVVLAMLWTALAAASLITAIALSVRARRRQTAYEAWNPADTGFPVVALGAIGGYAVAAIIVGQFSAGSGAFGILWPALAGSALTYTAGRGTRSWPSWAGATFAAAGAALYGSLSA
;
A
#
# COMPACT_ATOMS: atom_id res chain seq x y z
N MET A 1 -25.48 7.66 9.87
CA MET A 1 -24.09 7.17 9.76
C MET A 1 -24.14 5.73 10.21
N ASP A 2 -24.18 4.81 9.26
CA ASP A 2 -24.17 3.38 9.57
C ASP A 2 -22.77 3.04 10.09
N SER A 3 -22.69 2.36 11.23
CA SER A 3 -21.42 1.94 11.79
C SER A 3 -20.72 0.98 10.81
N PRO A 4 -19.38 1.10 10.60
CA PRO A 4 -18.67 0.20 9.71
C PRO A 4 -18.87 -1.24 10.17
N THR A 5 -19.20 -2.12 9.23
CA THR A 5 -19.47 -3.52 9.55
C THR A 5 -18.22 -4.16 10.20
N PRO A 6 -18.39 -5.04 11.20
CA PRO A 6 -17.25 -5.64 11.91
C PRO A 6 -16.30 -6.40 10.96
N LEU A 7 -16.81 -6.90 9.85
CA LEU A 7 -16.03 -7.57 8.81
C LEU A 7 -15.05 -6.62 8.11
N LEU A 8 -15.49 -5.39 7.78
CA LEU A 8 -14.62 -4.36 7.21
C LEU A 8 -13.50 -3.96 8.18
N VAL A 9 -13.82 -3.84 9.47
CA VAL A 9 -12.84 -3.50 10.52
C VAL A 9 -11.77 -4.58 10.64
N VAL A 10 -12.17 -5.86 10.69
CA VAL A 10 -11.22 -6.99 10.75
C VAL A 10 -10.33 -7.01 9.51
N LEU A 11 -10.90 -6.83 8.32
CA LEU A 11 -10.15 -6.84 7.07
C LEU A 11 -9.13 -5.68 7.00
N ALA A 12 -9.53 -4.49 7.44
CA ALA A 12 -8.64 -3.34 7.50
C ALA A 12 -7.51 -3.52 8.53
N MET A 13 -7.79 -4.12 9.69
CA MET A 13 -6.75 -4.44 10.68
C MET A 13 -5.74 -5.45 10.11
N LEU A 14 -6.21 -6.53 9.46
CA LEU A 14 -5.33 -7.52 8.85
C LEU A 14 -4.47 -6.92 7.74
N TRP A 15 -5.07 -6.10 6.87
CA TRP A 15 -4.33 -5.40 5.81
C TRP A 15 -3.27 -4.46 6.40
N THR A 16 -3.61 -3.73 7.45
CA THR A 16 -2.68 -2.79 8.12
C THR A 16 -1.52 -3.53 8.78
N ALA A 17 -1.78 -4.67 9.44
CA ALA A 17 -0.75 -5.51 10.04
C ALA A 17 0.21 -6.07 8.97
N LEU A 18 -0.34 -6.55 7.85
CA LEU A 18 0.43 -7.04 6.72
C LEU A 18 1.30 -5.93 6.09
N ALA A 19 0.72 -4.75 5.90
CA ALA A 19 1.40 -3.57 5.39
C ALA A 19 2.57 -3.16 6.29
N ALA A 20 2.35 -3.07 7.60
CA ALA A 20 3.38 -2.73 8.57
C ALA A 20 4.53 -3.75 8.57
N ALA A 21 4.21 -5.05 8.58
CA ALA A 21 5.22 -6.10 8.52
C ALA A 21 6.05 -6.02 7.22
N SER A 22 5.40 -5.78 6.09
CA SER A 22 6.08 -5.64 4.79
C SER A 22 7.01 -4.43 4.75
N LEU A 23 6.59 -3.29 5.33
CA LEU A 23 7.38 -2.07 5.41
C LEU A 23 8.63 -2.26 6.28
N ILE A 24 8.46 -2.83 7.47
CA ILE A 24 9.58 -3.13 8.39
C ILE A 24 10.57 -4.08 7.70
N THR A 25 10.07 -5.12 7.04
CA THR A 25 10.90 -6.09 6.32
C THR A 25 11.65 -5.43 5.14
N ALA A 26 10.99 -4.56 4.38
CA ALA A 26 11.61 -3.81 3.28
C ALA A 26 12.75 -2.91 3.78
N ILE A 27 12.54 -2.18 4.87
CA ILE A 27 13.55 -1.33 5.51
C ILE A 27 14.73 -2.19 5.98
N ALA A 28 14.47 -3.28 6.71
CA ALA A 28 15.51 -4.16 7.22
C ALA A 28 16.38 -4.76 6.09
N LEU A 29 15.74 -5.23 5.02
CA LEU A 29 16.43 -5.75 3.83
C LEU A 29 17.22 -4.65 3.11
N SER A 30 16.68 -3.44 3.00
CA SER A 30 17.34 -2.29 2.38
C SER A 30 18.60 -1.88 3.14
N VAL A 31 18.52 -1.78 4.48
CA VAL A 31 19.67 -1.50 5.35
C VAL A 31 20.74 -2.59 5.19
N ARG A 32 20.34 -3.86 5.12
CA ARG A 32 21.26 -4.98 4.92
C ARG A 32 21.95 -4.94 3.55
N ALA A 33 21.23 -4.61 2.48
CA ALA A 33 21.78 -4.45 1.13
C ALA A 33 22.78 -3.29 1.07
N ARG A 34 22.43 -2.16 1.68
CA ARG A 34 23.31 -0.98 1.75
C ARG A 34 24.62 -1.25 2.47
N ARG A 35 24.59 -2.04 3.57
CA ARG A 35 25.79 -2.49 4.29
C ARG A 35 26.68 -3.43 3.46
N ARG A 36 26.11 -4.14 2.48
CA ARG A 36 26.83 -5.06 1.58
C ARG A 36 27.31 -4.40 0.29
N GLN A 37 27.25 -3.06 0.20
CA GLN A 37 27.64 -2.27 -0.97
C GLN A 37 26.84 -2.55 -2.25
N THR A 38 25.74 -3.33 -2.18
CA THR A 38 24.78 -3.48 -3.29
C THR A 38 23.73 -2.37 -3.23
N ALA A 39 24.17 -1.11 -3.17
CA ALA A 39 23.29 0.04 -2.98
C ALA A 39 22.23 0.19 -4.08
N TYR A 40 22.50 -0.34 -5.27
CA TYR A 40 21.54 -0.41 -6.38
C TYR A 40 20.36 -1.36 -6.10
N GLU A 41 20.51 -2.31 -5.18
CA GLU A 41 19.43 -3.23 -4.79
C GLU A 41 18.66 -2.77 -3.53
N ALA A 42 18.98 -1.60 -2.98
CA ALA A 42 18.31 -1.06 -1.81
C ALA A 42 16.90 -0.58 -2.18
N TRP A 43 15.93 -0.82 -1.32
CA TRP A 43 14.55 -0.37 -1.56
C TRP A 43 14.48 1.15 -1.63
N ASN A 44 13.92 1.67 -2.73
CA ASN A 44 13.55 3.06 -2.88
C ASN A 44 12.01 3.14 -3.02
N PRO A 45 11.30 3.76 -2.04
CA PRO A 45 9.85 3.90 -2.12
C PRO A 45 9.39 4.76 -3.30
N ALA A 46 10.25 5.65 -3.82
CA ALA A 46 9.95 6.54 -4.95
C ALA A 46 10.62 6.07 -6.26
N ASP A 47 10.91 4.78 -6.39
CA ASP A 47 11.46 4.22 -7.61
C ASP A 47 10.46 4.28 -8.77
N THR A 48 10.92 3.97 -9.98
CA THR A 48 10.19 4.01 -11.26
C THR A 48 8.83 3.28 -11.24
N GLY A 49 8.62 2.32 -10.34
CA GLY A 49 7.35 1.61 -10.14
C GLY A 49 6.33 2.33 -9.23
N PHE A 50 6.75 3.33 -8.46
CA PHE A 50 5.88 4.07 -7.52
C PHE A 50 4.68 4.75 -8.18
N PRO A 51 4.80 5.41 -9.36
CA PRO A 51 3.65 6.04 -10.01
C PRO A 51 2.51 5.06 -10.32
N VAL A 52 2.86 3.84 -10.76
CA VAL A 52 1.88 2.79 -11.08
C VAL A 52 1.14 2.34 -9.81
N VAL A 53 1.86 2.19 -8.71
CA VAL A 53 1.29 1.80 -7.42
C VAL A 53 0.44 2.93 -6.82
N ALA A 54 0.89 4.18 -6.96
CA ALA A 54 0.16 5.36 -6.52
C ALA A 54 -1.16 5.55 -7.31
N LEU A 55 -1.15 5.33 -8.63
CA LEU A 55 -2.37 5.35 -9.45
C LEU A 55 -3.38 4.28 -9.01
N GLY A 56 -2.89 3.09 -8.63
CA GLY A 56 -3.73 2.06 -8.02
C GLY A 56 -4.42 2.54 -6.74
N ALA A 57 -3.65 3.14 -5.81
CA ALA A 57 -4.19 3.71 -4.57
C ALA A 57 -5.22 4.82 -4.84
N ILE A 58 -4.93 5.73 -5.78
CA ILE A 58 -5.86 6.80 -6.18
C ILE A 58 -7.19 6.21 -6.67
N GLY A 59 -7.13 5.21 -7.56
CA GLY A 59 -8.32 4.54 -8.07
C GLY A 59 -9.13 3.87 -6.96
N GLY A 60 -8.46 3.17 -6.04
CA GLY A 60 -9.10 2.52 -4.90
C GLY A 60 -9.81 3.51 -3.97
N TYR A 61 -9.14 4.61 -3.61
CA TYR A 61 -9.74 5.66 -2.78
C TYR A 61 -10.93 6.33 -3.48
N ALA A 62 -10.80 6.65 -4.78
CA ALA A 62 -11.86 7.30 -5.55
C ALA A 62 -13.12 6.43 -5.63
N VAL A 63 -12.98 5.11 -5.82
CA VAL A 63 -14.12 4.18 -5.83
C VAL A 63 -14.82 4.17 -4.47
N ALA A 64 -14.08 4.10 -3.37
CA ALA A 64 -14.67 4.14 -2.03
C ALA A 64 -15.38 5.47 -1.75
N ALA A 65 -14.76 6.60 -2.10
CA ALA A 65 -15.33 7.93 -1.93
C ALA A 65 -16.63 8.12 -2.75
N ILE A 66 -16.71 7.54 -3.96
CA ILE A 66 -17.95 7.52 -4.76
C ILE A 66 -19.04 6.68 -4.08
N ILE A 67 -18.69 5.50 -3.55
CA ILE A 67 -19.66 4.60 -2.89
C ILE A 67 -20.23 5.24 -1.62
N VAL A 68 -19.40 5.92 -0.82
CA VAL A 68 -19.84 6.55 0.44
C VAL A 68 -20.35 7.99 0.23
N GLY A 69 -20.15 8.57 -0.96
CA GLY A 69 -20.65 9.90 -1.33
C GLY A 69 -19.92 11.06 -0.66
N GLN A 70 -18.69 10.85 -0.18
CA GLN A 70 -17.89 11.88 0.50
C GLN A 70 -16.45 11.89 -0.01
N PHE A 71 -15.93 13.09 -0.27
CA PHE A 71 -14.53 13.31 -0.62
C PHE A 71 -13.89 14.27 0.38
N SER A 72 -12.79 13.84 0.98
CA SER A 72 -11.95 14.71 1.81
C SER A 72 -10.51 14.67 1.34
N ALA A 73 -9.98 15.82 0.94
CA ALA A 73 -8.61 15.92 0.44
C ALA A 73 -7.58 15.55 1.54
N GLY A 74 -7.87 15.88 2.80
CA GLY A 74 -7.00 15.57 3.93
C GLY A 74 -6.94 14.08 4.25
N SER A 75 -8.08 13.38 4.27
CA SER A 75 -8.10 11.93 4.45
C SER A 75 -7.66 11.18 3.20
N GLY A 76 -7.89 11.75 2.00
CA GLY A 76 -7.42 11.20 0.73
C GLY A 76 -5.90 11.18 0.61
N ALA A 77 -5.20 12.21 1.07
CA ALA A 77 -3.74 12.21 1.05
C ALA A 77 -3.15 11.02 1.83
N PHE A 78 -3.62 10.77 3.06
CA PHE A 78 -3.20 9.62 3.86
C PHE A 78 -3.74 8.29 3.31
N GLY A 79 -5.00 8.28 2.87
CA GLY A 79 -5.68 7.11 2.29
C GLY A 79 -5.14 6.65 0.95
N ILE A 80 -4.33 7.47 0.28
CA ILE A 80 -3.66 7.15 -0.98
C ILE A 80 -2.17 6.88 -0.74
N LEU A 81 -1.50 7.76 0.02
CA LEU A 81 -0.06 7.67 0.22
C LEU A 81 0.34 6.43 1.02
N TRP A 82 -0.38 6.12 2.09
CA TRP A 82 -0.06 4.96 2.93
C TRP A 82 -0.22 3.64 2.17
N PRO A 83 -1.34 3.37 1.46
CA PRO A 83 -1.46 2.18 0.62
C PRO A 83 -0.49 2.11 -0.54
N ALA A 84 -0.10 3.26 -1.13
CA ALA A 84 0.91 3.29 -2.16
C ALA A 84 2.30 2.85 -1.62
N LEU A 85 2.67 3.36 -0.44
CA LEU A 85 3.91 2.96 0.24
C LEU A 85 3.87 1.49 0.63
N ALA A 86 2.77 1.02 1.23
CA ALA A 86 2.58 -0.38 1.61
C ALA A 86 2.68 -1.32 0.40
N GLY A 87 2.00 -0.98 -0.71
CA GLY A 87 2.06 -1.73 -1.96
C GLY A 87 3.49 -1.82 -2.51
N SER A 88 4.23 -0.71 -2.52
CA SER A 88 5.63 -0.70 -2.98
C SER A 88 6.56 -1.55 -2.09
N ALA A 89 6.39 -1.52 -0.77
CA ALA A 89 7.16 -2.31 0.18
C ALA A 89 6.87 -3.81 0.05
N LEU A 90 5.59 -4.17 -0.15
CA LEU A 90 5.16 -5.55 -0.33
C LEU A 90 5.70 -6.13 -1.65
N THR A 91 5.66 -5.35 -2.73
CA THR A 91 6.21 -5.74 -4.03
C THR A 91 7.72 -5.97 -3.95
N TYR A 92 8.44 -5.11 -3.22
CA TYR A 92 9.89 -5.25 -3.01
C TYR A 92 10.24 -6.50 -2.17
N THR A 93 9.53 -6.74 -1.08
CA THR A 93 9.78 -7.90 -0.20
C THR A 93 9.41 -9.22 -0.88
N ALA A 94 8.27 -9.27 -1.57
CA ALA A 94 7.83 -10.45 -2.29
C ALA A 94 8.68 -10.73 -3.54
N GLY A 95 9.12 -9.68 -4.26
CA GLY A 95 10.04 -9.81 -5.40
C GLY A 95 11.43 -10.30 -5.03
N ARG A 96 11.89 -10.07 -3.79
CA ARG A 96 13.11 -10.69 -3.24
C ARG A 96 12.92 -12.18 -2.90
N GLY A 97 11.72 -12.57 -2.50
CA GLY A 97 11.40 -13.95 -2.11
C GLY A 97 10.95 -14.85 -3.26
N THR A 98 10.46 -14.27 -4.36
CA THR A 98 9.88 -15.02 -5.48
C THR A 98 10.43 -14.52 -6.82
N ARG A 99 10.83 -15.44 -7.70
CA ARG A 99 11.51 -15.15 -8.97
C ARG A 99 10.62 -14.50 -10.05
N SER A 100 9.32 -14.32 -9.78
CA SER A 100 8.33 -13.82 -10.75
C SER A 100 7.13 -13.13 -10.08
N TRP A 101 7.38 -12.10 -9.29
CA TRP A 101 6.29 -11.30 -8.73
C TRP A 101 5.62 -10.47 -9.84
N PRO A 102 4.28 -10.47 -9.99
CA PRO A 102 3.61 -9.71 -11.03
C PRO A 102 3.80 -8.20 -10.83
N SER A 103 4.11 -7.48 -11.92
CA SER A 103 4.35 -6.03 -11.89
C SER A 103 3.12 -5.22 -11.43
N TRP A 104 1.91 -5.77 -11.60
CA TRP A 104 0.66 -5.14 -11.20
C TRP A 104 0.25 -5.40 -9.74
N ALA A 105 0.88 -6.38 -9.07
CA ALA A 105 0.46 -6.81 -7.73
C ALA A 105 0.53 -5.68 -6.70
N GLY A 106 1.58 -4.84 -6.76
CA GLY A 106 1.72 -3.67 -5.89
C GLY A 106 0.57 -2.67 -6.05
N ALA A 107 0.16 -2.40 -7.29
CA ALA A 107 -0.93 -1.49 -7.58
C ALA A 107 -2.28 -2.03 -7.10
N THR A 108 -2.53 -3.34 -7.24
CA THR A 108 -3.75 -3.96 -6.70
C THR A 108 -3.81 -3.93 -5.18
N PHE A 109 -2.68 -4.16 -4.49
CA PHE A 109 -2.61 -4.06 -3.02
C PHE A 109 -2.83 -2.63 -2.54
N ALA A 110 -2.26 -1.66 -3.25
CA ALA A 110 -2.44 -0.25 -2.94
C ALA A 110 -3.89 0.20 -3.19
N ALA A 111 -4.51 -0.24 -4.28
CA ALA A 111 -5.92 0.00 -4.56
C ALA A 111 -6.84 -0.58 -3.47
N ALA A 112 -6.61 -1.83 -3.07
CA ALA A 112 -7.39 -2.48 -2.02
C ALA A 112 -7.25 -1.76 -0.67
N GLY A 113 -6.02 -1.39 -0.28
CA GLY A 113 -5.77 -0.63 0.94
C GLY A 113 -6.42 0.74 0.95
N ALA A 114 -6.38 1.44 -0.18
CA ALA A 114 -6.98 2.76 -0.33
C ALA A 114 -8.51 2.70 -0.34
N ALA A 115 -9.10 1.66 -0.93
CA ALA A 115 -10.53 1.41 -0.87
C ALA A 115 -10.98 1.10 0.57
N LEU A 116 -10.24 0.27 1.30
CA LEU A 116 -10.52 -0.03 2.71
C LEU A 116 -10.44 1.23 3.58
N TYR A 117 -9.38 2.03 3.42
CA TYR A 117 -9.21 3.27 4.17
C TYR A 117 -10.30 4.31 3.82
N GLY A 118 -10.62 4.46 2.54
CA GLY A 118 -11.73 5.31 2.07
C GLY A 118 -13.07 4.89 2.66
N SER A 119 -13.34 3.58 2.74
CA SER A 119 -14.59 3.04 3.31
C SER A 119 -14.71 3.18 4.83
N LEU A 120 -13.59 3.33 5.56
CA LEU A 120 -13.56 3.54 7.01
C LEU A 120 -13.58 5.02 7.42
N SER A 121 -13.23 5.91 6.49
CA SER A 121 -13.05 7.34 6.77
C SER A 121 -14.24 8.20 6.33
N ALA A 122 -15.29 7.57 5.81
CA ALA A 122 -16.53 8.18 5.35
C ALA A 122 -17.70 7.66 6.20
#